data_AF-A0AAZ3RGM9-F1
#
_entry.id   AF-A0AAZ3RGM9-F1
#
_cell.length_a   1.000
_cell.length_b   1.000
_cell.length_c   1.000
_cell.angle_alpha   90.00
_cell.angle_beta   90.00
_cell.angle_gamma   90.00
#
_symmetry.space_group_name_H-M   'P 1'
#
loop_
_entity.id
_entity.type
_entity.pdbx_description
1 polymer ?
#
loop_
_entity_poly.entity_id
_entity_poly.type
_entity_poly.pdbx_seq_one_letter_code
_entity_poly.pdbx_strand_id
1 'polypeptide(L)'
;MLRMLQKLRLQPGMSLLLIWLCHFMEDQKVQAGNCWLQQGKNGRCQVLYVPGMSREECCRSGRLGTSWTEEDVPNNTLFRWMIFNGGAPNCIPCKETCDNVDCGPGKRCKINRRSKPRCVCAPDCSNVTWKGPVCGSDGKTYKDECALLKSKCKVHLDLEVQYQGKCKKTCRDVLCPGSSTCVVDQTNNAYCVMCNRICPEQRSPDQFLCGNDGIIYASACHLRRATCLLGRSIGVAYQGKCIKAKSCEDIQCSVGKKCLWDSRMSRGRCSLCEEVCPESRMDEAVCASDNTTYPSECVMKQTACSLGTLLEVKHSGSCN
;
A
#
# COMPACT_ATOMS: atom_id res chain seq x y z
N MET A 1 -14.74 -60.35 -75.48
CA MET A 1 -15.96 -60.85 -74.80
C MET A 1 -16.13 -60.06 -73.51
N LEU A 2 -16.96 -59.02 -73.53
CA LEU A 2 -18.36 -59.01 -73.08
C LEU A 2 -18.50 -58.91 -71.54
N ARG A 3 -19.02 -57.74 -71.09
CA ARG A 3 -19.86 -57.51 -69.89
C ARG A 3 -19.16 -57.66 -68.52
N MET A 4 -19.47 -56.92 -67.46
CA MET A 4 -20.68 -56.18 -67.12
C MET A 4 -20.38 -55.21 -65.95
N LEU A 5 -20.98 -54.01 -65.98
CA LEU A 5 -21.17 -53.16 -64.81
C LEU A 5 -21.97 -53.92 -63.74
N GLN A 6 -21.46 -54.03 -62.51
CA GLN A 6 -22.27 -54.41 -61.35
C GLN A 6 -22.10 -53.39 -60.23
N LYS A 7 -23.22 -52.70 -59.96
CA LYS A 7 -23.47 -51.86 -58.79
C LYS A 7 -23.01 -52.57 -57.53
N LEU A 8 -22.08 -51.97 -56.78
CA LEU A 8 -21.83 -52.35 -55.39
C LEU A 8 -23.14 -52.15 -54.61
N ARG A 9 -23.79 -53.26 -54.25
CA ARG A 9 -24.92 -53.27 -53.32
C ARG A 9 -24.37 -53.02 -51.92
N LEU A 10 -24.56 -51.80 -51.42
CA LEU A 10 -24.39 -51.48 -50.00
C LEU A 10 -25.40 -52.30 -49.19
N GLN A 11 -24.93 -53.18 -48.31
CA GLN A 11 -25.81 -53.98 -47.45
C GLN A 11 -26.58 -53.06 -46.48
N PRO A 12 -27.90 -53.24 -46.29
CA PRO A 12 -28.71 -52.38 -45.44
C PRO A 12 -28.26 -52.36 -43.97
N GLY A 13 -27.54 -53.38 -43.50
CA GLY A 13 -26.99 -53.46 -42.14
C GLY A 13 -25.79 -52.54 -41.89
N MET A 14 -24.98 -52.23 -42.91
CA MET A 14 -23.81 -51.36 -42.77
C MET A 14 -24.21 -49.88 -42.66
N SER A 15 -25.27 -49.49 -43.38
CA SER A 15 -25.87 -48.16 -43.26
C SER A 15 -26.52 -47.96 -41.90
N LEU A 16 -27.17 -48.98 -41.35
CA LEU A 16 -27.76 -48.93 -39.99
C LEU A 16 -26.68 -48.81 -38.90
N LEU A 17 -25.53 -49.48 -39.04
CA LEU A 17 -24.42 -49.36 -38.10
C LEU A 17 -23.73 -47.99 -38.15
N LEU A 18 -23.59 -47.41 -39.35
CA LEU A 18 -23.12 -46.03 -39.54
C LEU A 18 -24.12 -45.00 -39.03
N ILE A 19 -25.43 -45.20 -39.23
CA ILE A 19 -26.48 -44.32 -38.69
C ILE A 19 -26.54 -44.45 -37.16
N TRP A 20 -26.36 -45.66 -36.62
CA TRP A 20 -26.31 -45.89 -35.18
C TRP A 20 -25.05 -45.30 -34.54
N LEU A 21 -23.88 -45.39 -35.20
CA LEU A 21 -22.65 -44.70 -34.80
C LEU A 21 -22.75 -43.17 -34.95
N CYS A 22 -23.40 -42.66 -36.01
CA CYS A 22 -23.66 -41.24 -36.17
C CYS A 22 -24.62 -40.71 -35.10
N HIS A 23 -25.68 -41.45 -34.76
CA HIS A 23 -26.58 -41.10 -33.64
C HIS A 23 -25.91 -41.25 -32.27
N PHE A 24 -24.96 -42.20 -32.10
CA PHE A 24 -24.20 -42.34 -30.86
C PHE A 24 -23.17 -41.22 -30.68
N MET A 25 -22.67 -40.63 -31.78
CA MET A 25 -21.80 -39.45 -31.77
C MET A 25 -22.56 -38.11 -31.64
N GLU A 26 -23.89 -38.11 -31.80
CA GLU A 26 -24.71 -36.90 -31.78
C GLU A 26 -25.19 -36.48 -30.37
N ASP A 27 -24.87 -37.26 -29.33
CA ASP A 27 -25.37 -37.05 -27.96
C ASP A 27 -24.27 -36.85 -26.89
N GLN A 28 -23.07 -36.45 -27.30
CA GLN A 28 -22.16 -35.72 -26.41
C GLN A 28 -22.18 -34.23 -26.75
N LYS A 29 -23.32 -33.58 -26.50
CA LYS A 29 -23.31 -32.12 -26.28
C LYS A 29 -22.44 -31.86 -25.07
N VAL A 30 -21.17 -31.54 -25.28
CA VAL A 30 -20.34 -30.94 -24.25
C VAL A 30 -21.08 -29.68 -23.81
N GLN A 31 -21.53 -29.67 -22.57
CA GLN A 31 -22.35 -28.61 -22.00
C GLN A 31 -21.46 -27.37 -21.86
N ALA A 32 -21.43 -26.57 -22.92
CA ALA A 32 -20.64 -25.36 -23.00
C ALA A 32 -21.37 -24.28 -22.21
N GLY A 33 -20.75 -23.83 -21.11
CA GLY A 33 -21.27 -22.76 -20.26
C GLY A 33 -20.28 -21.60 -20.17
N ASN A 34 -20.44 -20.77 -19.15
CA ASN A 34 -19.55 -19.63 -18.91
C ASN A 34 -18.75 -19.82 -17.62
N CYS A 35 -17.44 -19.60 -17.70
CA CYS A 35 -16.54 -19.65 -16.54
C CYS A 35 -16.26 -18.25 -15.99
N TRP A 36 -16.30 -18.09 -14.67
CA TRP A 36 -16.25 -16.82 -13.96
C TRP A 36 -15.18 -16.85 -12.87
N LEU A 37 -14.49 -15.73 -12.64
CA LEU A 37 -13.39 -15.66 -11.65
C LEU A 37 -13.86 -15.47 -10.21
N GLN A 38 -15.10 -15.02 -10.02
CA GLN A 38 -15.62 -14.67 -8.70
C GLN A 38 -17.14 -14.82 -8.59
N GLN A 39 -17.61 -15.36 -7.46
CA GLN A 39 -18.98 -15.19 -7.01
C GLN A 39 -19.12 -13.92 -6.13
N GLY A 40 -19.98 -13.00 -6.54
CA GLY A 40 -20.32 -11.79 -5.80
C GLY A 40 -20.98 -12.09 -4.46
N LYS A 41 -21.05 -11.09 -3.57
CA LYS A 41 -21.75 -11.23 -2.28
C LYS A 41 -23.25 -11.53 -2.42
N ASN A 42 -23.84 -11.11 -3.54
CA ASN A 42 -25.22 -11.38 -3.96
C ASN A 42 -25.42 -12.81 -4.50
N GLY A 43 -24.38 -13.66 -4.52
CA GLY A 43 -24.46 -15.03 -5.03
C GLY A 43 -24.38 -15.14 -6.54
N ARG A 44 -24.25 -14.04 -7.28
CA ARG A 44 -24.16 -14.02 -8.74
C ARG A 44 -22.71 -14.14 -9.22
N CYS A 45 -22.55 -14.67 -10.43
CA CYS A 45 -21.24 -14.84 -11.06
C CYS A 45 -20.77 -13.51 -11.66
N GLN A 46 -19.52 -13.15 -11.41
CA GLN A 46 -18.91 -11.88 -11.79
C GLN A 46 -17.53 -12.12 -12.39
N VAL A 47 -17.09 -11.21 -13.26
CA VAL A 47 -15.80 -11.28 -13.95
C VAL A 47 -15.72 -12.53 -14.83
N LEU A 48 -16.32 -12.43 -16.02
CA LEU A 48 -16.25 -13.49 -17.04
C LEU A 48 -14.78 -13.77 -17.37
N TYR A 49 -14.39 -15.04 -17.32
CA TYR A 49 -13.06 -15.49 -17.69
C TYR A 49 -13.05 -16.02 -19.11
N VAL A 50 -13.85 -17.06 -19.37
CA VAL A 50 -13.93 -17.73 -20.67
C VAL A 50 -15.38 -18.20 -20.91
N PRO A 51 -16.03 -17.78 -22.01
CA PRO A 51 -17.30 -18.34 -22.45
C PRO A 51 -17.12 -19.66 -23.21
N GLY A 52 -18.20 -20.44 -23.36
CA GLY A 52 -18.20 -21.70 -24.10
C GLY A 52 -17.36 -22.82 -23.48
N MET A 53 -17.16 -22.81 -22.15
CA MET A 53 -16.31 -23.74 -21.41
C MET A 53 -17.14 -24.74 -20.60
N SER A 54 -16.71 -26.00 -20.56
CA SER A 54 -17.36 -27.02 -19.71
C SER A 54 -17.10 -26.74 -18.22
N ARG A 55 -17.96 -27.30 -17.36
CA ARG A 55 -17.79 -27.15 -15.91
C ARG A 55 -16.48 -27.77 -15.43
N GLU A 56 -16.13 -28.93 -15.97
CA GLU A 56 -14.92 -29.69 -15.62
C GLU A 56 -13.66 -28.89 -15.95
N GLU A 57 -13.63 -28.24 -17.13
CA GLU A 57 -12.53 -27.36 -17.53
C GLU A 57 -12.44 -26.12 -16.65
N CYS A 58 -13.56 -25.45 -16.39
CA CYS A 58 -13.61 -24.26 -15.56
C CYS A 58 -13.14 -24.56 -14.12
N CYS A 59 -13.60 -25.68 -13.56
CA CYS A 59 -13.37 -26.05 -12.17
C CYS A 59 -12.08 -26.87 -11.93
N ARG A 60 -11.29 -27.13 -12.98
CA ARG A 60 -10.01 -27.84 -12.90
C ARG A 60 -9.00 -27.17 -11.99
N SER A 61 -9.00 -25.84 -11.93
CA SER A 61 -8.09 -25.08 -11.08
C SER A 61 -8.48 -25.15 -9.59
N GLY A 62 -7.50 -25.04 -8.70
CA GLY A 62 -7.71 -24.95 -7.25
C GLY A 62 -8.23 -23.58 -6.77
N ARG A 63 -8.52 -22.64 -7.69
CA ARG A 63 -8.87 -21.26 -7.35
C ARG A 63 -10.26 -21.18 -6.69
N LEU A 64 -10.30 -20.67 -5.47
CA LEU A 64 -11.51 -20.59 -4.64
C LEU A 64 -12.65 -19.74 -5.25
N GLY A 65 -12.33 -18.65 -5.96
CA GLY A 65 -13.33 -17.73 -6.50
C GLY A 65 -14.06 -18.26 -7.73
N THR A 66 -13.49 -19.25 -8.41
CA THR A 66 -13.96 -19.72 -9.70
C THR A 66 -15.36 -20.30 -9.59
N SER A 67 -16.24 -19.89 -10.51
CA SER A 67 -17.64 -20.30 -10.57
C SER A 67 -18.05 -20.50 -12.02
N TRP A 68 -19.14 -21.22 -12.25
CA TRP A 68 -19.61 -21.61 -13.56
C TRP A 68 -21.12 -21.39 -13.69
N THR A 69 -21.58 -21.09 -14.91
CA THR A 69 -23.00 -21.03 -15.25
C THR A 69 -23.25 -21.85 -16.50
N GLU A 70 -24.35 -22.59 -16.53
CA GLU A 70 -24.70 -23.51 -17.61
C GLU A 70 -25.15 -22.82 -18.89
N GLU A 71 -25.84 -21.68 -18.76
CA GLU A 71 -26.42 -20.98 -19.90
C GLU A 71 -25.33 -20.39 -20.80
N ASP A 72 -25.26 -20.85 -22.04
CA ASP A 72 -24.55 -20.17 -23.13
C ASP A 72 -25.47 -19.10 -23.72
N VAL A 73 -25.19 -17.84 -23.40
CA VAL A 73 -26.03 -16.70 -23.79
C VAL A 73 -25.24 -15.73 -24.66
N PRO A 74 -25.88 -15.05 -25.63
CA PRO A 74 -25.18 -14.10 -26.48
C PRO A 74 -24.58 -12.93 -25.68
N ASN A 75 -23.55 -12.30 -26.23
CA ASN A 75 -22.78 -11.22 -25.58
C ASN A 75 -23.65 -10.08 -25.04
N ASN A 76 -24.77 -9.75 -25.70
CA ASN A 76 -25.69 -8.71 -25.25
C ASN A 76 -26.37 -9.05 -23.90
N THR A 77 -26.63 -10.34 -23.65
CA THR A 77 -27.26 -10.84 -22.44
C THR A 77 -26.26 -10.91 -21.30
N LEU A 78 -25.04 -11.38 -21.57
CA LEU A 78 -23.91 -11.31 -20.63
C LEU A 78 -23.66 -9.88 -20.17
N PHE A 79 -23.64 -8.94 -21.12
CA PHE A 79 -23.52 -7.51 -20.82
C PHE A 79 -24.67 -7.02 -19.92
N ARG A 80 -25.92 -7.38 -20.24
CA ARG A 80 -27.07 -6.98 -19.42
C ARG A 80 -26.95 -7.47 -17.99
N TRP A 81 -26.59 -8.74 -17.80
CA TRP A 81 -26.42 -9.34 -16.48
C TRP A 81 -25.32 -8.66 -15.67
N MET A 82 -24.17 -8.43 -16.29
CA MET A 82 -23.01 -7.83 -15.63
C MET A 82 -23.25 -6.39 -15.22
N ILE A 83 -23.89 -5.59 -16.08
CA ILE A 83 -24.06 -4.14 -15.86
C ILE A 83 -25.33 -3.82 -15.06
N PHE A 84 -26.46 -4.44 -15.38
CA PHE A 84 -27.75 -4.06 -14.80
C PHE A 84 -28.25 -4.99 -13.68
N ASN A 85 -27.78 -6.25 -13.66
CA ASN A 85 -28.28 -7.24 -12.70
C ASN A 85 -27.22 -7.65 -11.66
N GLY A 86 -26.05 -7.02 -11.66
CA GLY A 86 -24.98 -7.27 -10.70
C GLY A 86 -24.32 -8.65 -10.83
N GLY A 87 -24.41 -9.28 -12.00
CA GLY A 87 -23.78 -10.55 -12.34
C GLY A 87 -24.73 -11.57 -12.98
N ALA A 88 -24.15 -12.65 -13.50
CA ALA A 88 -24.88 -13.76 -14.10
C ALA A 88 -25.65 -14.56 -13.02
N PRO A 89 -26.92 -14.94 -13.30
CA PRO A 89 -27.74 -15.76 -12.42
C PRO A 89 -27.23 -17.21 -12.37
N ASN A 90 -27.87 -18.04 -11.54
CA ASN A 90 -27.62 -19.51 -11.48
C ASN A 90 -26.13 -19.87 -11.33
N CYS A 91 -25.42 -19.09 -10.52
CA CYS A 91 -23.97 -19.18 -10.36
C CYS A 91 -23.58 -20.37 -9.47
N ILE A 92 -22.87 -21.33 -10.05
CA ILE A 92 -22.44 -22.56 -9.40
C ILE A 92 -20.96 -22.42 -9.00
N PRO A 93 -20.62 -22.36 -7.71
CA PRO A 93 -19.22 -22.28 -7.29
C PRO A 93 -18.48 -23.59 -7.63
N CYS A 94 -17.24 -23.49 -8.10
CA CYS A 94 -16.42 -24.66 -8.39
C CYS A 94 -15.93 -25.39 -7.13
N LYS A 95 -15.94 -24.71 -5.98
CA LYS A 95 -15.43 -25.22 -4.70
C LYS A 95 -16.46 -24.95 -3.60
N GLU A 96 -17.08 -26.03 -3.11
CA GLU A 96 -18.05 -26.00 -2.00
C GLU A 96 -17.40 -26.37 -0.66
N THR A 97 -16.32 -27.14 -0.69
CA THR A 97 -15.50 -27.52 0.46
C THR A 97 -14.10 -26.92 0.32
N CYS A 98 -13.22 -27.23 1.29
CA CYS A 98 -11.81 -26.88 1.20
C CYS A 98 -10.97 -27.89 0.41
N ASP A 99 -11.59 -28.94 -0.13
CA ASP A 99 -10.89 -29.98 -0.88
C ASP A 99 -10.36 -29.42 -2.20
N ASN A 100 -9.08 -29.65 -2.48
CA ASN A 100 -8.38 -29.14 -3.67
C ASN A 100 -8.44 -27.61 -3.84
N VAL A 101 -8.59 -26.85 -2.74
CA VAL A 101 -8.50 -25.38 -2.76
C VAL A 101 -7.05 -24.94 -2.57
N ASP A 102 -6.53 -24.21 -3.54
CA ASP A 102 -5.24 -23.53 -3.46
C ASP A 102 -5.45 -22.05 -3.05
N CYS A 103 -4.93 -21.71 -1.88
CA CYS A 103 -4.99 -20.35 -1.33
C CYS A 103 -3.72 -19.53 -1.57
N GLY A 104 -2.68 -20.13 -2.16
CA GLY A 104 -1.35 -19.55 -2.27
C GLY A 104 -0.59 -19.51 -0.94
N PRO A 105 0.63 -18.94 -0.95
CA PRO A 105 1.53 -18.96 0.21
C PRO A 105 0.98 -18.19 1.42
N GLY A 106 1.23 -18.70 2.62
CA GLY A 106 0.86 -18.05 3.88
C GLY A 106 -0.65 -17.98 4.15
N LYS A 107 -1.46 -18.74 3.40
CA LYS A 107 -2.91 -18.84 3.57
C LYS A 107 -3.32 -20.30 3.63
N ARG A 108 -4.44 -20.56 4.30
CA ARG A 108 -5.07 -21.88 4.33
C ARG A 108 -6.57 -21.77 4.13
N CYS A 109 -7.19 -22.81 3.60
CA CYS A 109 -8.64 -22.85 3.48
C CYS A 109 -9.28 -23.17 4.84
N LYS A 110 -10.36 -22.44 5.17
CA LYS A 110 -11.23 -22.71 6.32
C LYS A 110 -12.69 -22.48 5.93
N ILE A 111 -13.58 -23.37 6.37
CA ILE A 111 -15.03 -23.18 6.25
C ILE A 111 -15.49 -22.07 7.20
N ASN A 112 -16.22 -21.10 6.68
CA ASN A 112 -16.80 -20.02 7.48
C ASN A 112 -18.14 -20.43 8.12
N ARG A 113 -18.75 -19.53 8.91
CA ARG A 113 -20.06 -19.79 9.57
C ARG A 113 -21.24 -20.02 8.61
N ARG A 114 -21.08 -19.75 7.31
CA ARG A 114 -22.10 -19.94 6.27
C ARG A 114 -21.80 -21.17 5.41
N SER A 115 -20.99 -22.10 5.93
CA SER A 115 -20.54 -23.31 5.22
C SER A 115 -19.88 -23.05 3.87
N LYS A 116 -19.26 -21.87 3.68
CA LYS A 116 -18.51 -21.54 2.46
C LYS A 116 -16.99 -21.57 2.71
N PRO A 117 -16.19 -22.13 1.79
CA PRO A 117 -14.74 -22.15 1.91
C PRO A 117 -14.17 -20.74 1.77
N ARG A 118 -13.18 -20.42 2.60
CA ARG A 118 -12.48 -19.12 2.62
C ARG A 118 -10.99 -19.31 2.85
N CYS A 119 -10.19 -18.67 2.01
CA CYS A 119 -8.75 -18.55 2.25
C CYS A 119 -8.51 -17.51 3.35
N VAL A 120 -7.90 -17.96 4.46
CA VAL A 120 -7.55 -17.12 5.60
C VAL A 120 -6.05 -17.08 5.78
N CYS A 121 -5.53 -15.93 6.23
CA CYS A 121 -4.11 -15.76 6.54
C CYS A 121 -3.69 -16.70 7.68
N ALA A 122 -2.69 -17.53 7.37
CA ALA A 122 -2.05 -18.47 8.26
C ALA A 122 -0.55 -18.48 7.94
N PRO A 123 0.17 -17.39 8.28
CA PRO A 123 1.62 -17.36 8.12
C PRO A 123 2.27 -18.45 8.98
N ASP A 124 3.40 -18.99 8.52
CA ASP A 124 4.23 -19.86 9.34
C ASP A 124 4.93 -19.01 10.41
N CYS A 125 4.72 -19.36 11.67
CA CYS A 125 5.27 -18.66 12.82
C CYS A 125 6.23 -19.55 13.63
N SER A 126 6.60 -20.72 13.09
CA SER A 126 7.45 -21.70 13.78
C SER A 126 8.88 -21.17 13.99
N ASN A 127 9.39 -20.42 13.02
CA ASN A 127 10.74 -19.83 13.04
C ASN A 127 10.82 -18.48 13.78
N VAL A 128 9.72 -18.00 14.36
CA VAL A 128 9.70 -16.74 15.12
C VAL A 128 10.34 -16.99 16.50
N THR A 129 11.56 -16.49 16.67
CA THR A 129 12.35 -16.65 17.91
C THR A 129 11.90 -15.67 18.99
N TRP A 130 11.60 -14.42 18.62
CA TRP A 130 11.15 -13.39 19.55
C TRP A 130 9.67 -13.56 19.92
N LYS A 131 9.39 -13.76 21.22
CA LYS A 131 8.01 -13.95 21.73
C LYS A 131 7.36 -12.68 22.30
N GLY A 132 8.10 -11.58 22.37
CA GLY A 132 7.60 -10.30 22.87
C GLY A 132 6.89 -9.48 21.79
N PRO A 133 6.42 -8.26 22.15
CA PRO A 133 5.86 -7.32 21.19
C PRO A 133 6.91 -6.87 20.17
N VAL A 134 6.45 -6.40 19.02
CA VAL A 134 7.29 -5.84 17.95
C VAL A 134 6.72 -4.52 17.46
N CYS A 135 7.59 -3.63 16.99
CA CYS A 135 7.20 -2.40 16.33
C CYS A 135 7.23 -2.62 14.81
N GLY A 136 6.09 -2.41 14.16
CA GLY A 136 5.96 -2.51 12.71
C GLY A 136 6.51 -1.27 11.99
N SER A 137 6.86 -1.43 10.72
CA SER A 137 7.26 -0.35 9.80
C SER A 137 6.14 0.69 9.58
N ASP A 138 4.91 0.37 9.95
CA ASP A 138 3.74 1.26 9.99
C ASP A 138 3.64 2.09 11.28
N GLY A 139 4.64 2.02 12.17
CA GLY A 139 4.65 2.72 13.46
C GLY A 139 3.70 2.12 14.51
N LYS A 140 3.11 0.94 14.26
CA LYS A 140 2.19 0.30 15.20
C LYS A 140 2.87 -0.80 16.00
N THR A 141 2.46 -0.92 17.27
CA THR A 141 2.89 -2.03 18.12
C THR A 141 2.01 -3.25 17.87
N TYR A 142 2.65 -4.36 17.53
CA TYR A 142 2.01 -5.66 17.42
C TYR A 142 2.34 -6.48 18.66
N LYS A 143 1.39 -7.30 19.11
CA LYS A 143 1.54 -8.14 20.31
C LYS A 143 2.72 -9.11 20.21
N ASP A 144 3.03 -9.57 19.00
CA ASP A 144 4.09 -10.50 18.63
C ASP A 144 4.32 -10.41 17.10
N GLU A 145 5.42 -10.97 16.61
CA GLU A 145 5.78 -10.97 15.18
C GLU A 145 4.77 -11.77 14.33
N CYS A 146 4.19 -12.84 14.87
CA CYS A 146 3.18 -13.63 14.16
C CYS A 146 1.90 -12.82 13.87
N ALA A 147 1.50 -11.94 14.81
CA ALA A 147 0.40 -11.01 14.61
C ALA A 147 0.69 -9.99 13.52
N LEU A 148 1.94 -9.50 13.45
CA LEU A 148 2.40 -8.63 12.37
C LEU A 148 2.32 -9.35 11.02
N LEU A 149 2.87 -10.56 10.91
CA LEU A 149 2.81 -11.37 9.67
C LEU A 149 1.37 -11.64 9.22
N LYS A 150 0.46 -11.85 10.18
CA LYS A 150 -0.97 -12.01 9.88
C LYS A 150 -1.61 -10.71 9.39
N SER A 151 -1.17 -9.55 9.90
CA SER A 151 -1.57 -8.23 9.41
C SER A 151 -1.03 -7.98 8.00
N LYS A 152 0.25 -8.31 7.77
CA LYS A 152 0.94 -8.25 6.47
C LYS A 152 0.14 -8.97 5.38
N CYS A 153 -0.25 -10.22 5.63
CA CYS A 153 -1.03 -11.02 4.70
C CYS A 153 -2.43 -10.45 4.39
N LYS A 154 -3.03 -9.68 5.31
CA LYS A 154 -4.40 -9.16 5.16
C LYS A 154 -4.48 -7.82 4.45
N VAL A 155 -3.59 -6.88 4.79
CA VAL A 155 -3.78 -5.45 4.47
C VAL A 155 -2.52 -4.83 3.84
N HIS A 156 -1.33 -5.16 4.34
CA HIS A 156 -0.11 -4.40 4.07
C HIS A 156 1.02 -5.31 3.59
N LEU A 157 1.19 -5.45 2.28
CA LEU A 157 2.20 -6.36 1.71
C LEU A 157 3.65 -6.00 2.09
N ASP A 158 3.92 -4.72 2.38
CA ASP A 158 5.25 -4.21 2.74
C ASP A 158 5.45 -4.04 4.26
N LEU A 159 4.53 -4.57 5.08
CA LEU A 159 4.64 -4.49 6.54
C LEU A 159 5.76 -5.40 7.04
N GLU A 160 6.66 -4.84 7.83
CA GLU A 160 7.83 -5.52 8.37
C GLU A 160 8.07 -5.13 9.83
N VAL A 161 8.80 -5.95 10.57
CA VAL A 161 9.30 -5.59 11.89
C VAL A 161 10.47 -4.62 11.70
N GLN A 162 10.37 -3.41 12.25
CA GLN A 162 11.50 -2.47 12.24
C GLN A 162 12.41 -2.61 13.48
N TYR A 163 11.86 -2.98 14.64
CA TYR A 163 12.61 -3.35 15.83
C TYR A 163 11.77 -4.17 16.83
N GLN A 164 12.46 -4.89 17.70
CA GLN A 164 11.86 -5.68 18.78
C GLN A 164 11.40 -4.78 19.94
N GLY A 165 10.29 -5.15 20.58
CA GLY A 165 9.65 -4.37 21.64
C GLY A 165 8.48 -3.52 21.11
N LYS A 166 7.89 -2.72 22.01
CA LYS A 166 6.81 -1.79 21.63
C LYS A 166 7.39 -0.57 20.91
N CYS A 167 6.59 0.06 20.05
CA CYS A 167 6.97 1.31 19.43
C CYS A 167 7.20 2.40 20.47
N LYS A 168 8.23 3.22 20.28
CA LYS A 168 8.65 4.26 21.22
C LYS A 168 8.47 5.67 20.64
N LYS A 169 8.38 6.65 21.56
CA LYS A 169 8.28 8.09 21.27
C LYS A 169 9.61 8.82 21.29
N THR A 170 10.72 8.13 21.46
CA THR A 170 12.07 8.69 21.30
C THR A 170 13.00 7.56 20.90
N CYS A 171 14.19 7.90 20.40
CA CYS A 171 15.25 6.92 20.17
C CYS A 171 15.94 6.43 21.45
N ARG A 172 15.51 6.90 22.64
CA ARG A 172 16.06 6.41 23.90
C ARG A 172 15.65 4.95 24.10
N ASP A 173 16.65 4.11 24.34
CA ASP A 173 16.49 2.67 24.53
C ASP A 173 15.81 1.96 23.33
N VAL A 174 15.98 2.48 22.12
CA VAL A 174 15.62 1.80 20.87
C VAL A 174 16.89 1.16 20.30
N LEU A 175 16.88 -0.17 20.19
CA LEU A 175 17.97 -0.92 19.59
C LEU A 175 17.56 -1.32 18.18
N CYS A 176 18.14 -0.62 17.19
CA CYS A 176 17.88 -0.93 15.80
C CYS A 176 18.65 -2.17 15.34
N PRO A 177 18.02 -3.06 14.55
CA PRO A 177 18.68 -4.27 14.06
C PRO A 177 19.73 -3.95 12.98
N GLY A 178 20.81 -4.73 12.99
CA GLY A 178 21.88 -4.63 11.98
C GLY A 178 22.59 -3.28 12.01
N SER A 179 22.69 -2.64 10.84
CA SER A 179 23.31 -1.31 10.66
C SER A 179 22.30 -0.17 10.55
N SER A 180 21.03 -0.44 10.89
CA SER A 180 19.97 0.56 10.93
C SER A 180 20.24 1.59 12.02
N THR A 181 19.81 2.82 11.78
CA THR A 181 19.94 3.95 12.70
C THR A 181 18.56 4.38 13.18
N CYS A 182 18.44 4.76 14.45
CA CYS A 182 17.18 5.26 14.98
C CYS A 182 16.98 6.73 14.57
N VAL A 183 15.79 7.03 14.06
CA VAL A 183 15.33 8.39 13.73
C VAL A 183 13.96 8.65 14.34
N VAL A 184 13.61 9.91 14.57
CA VAL A 184 12.24 10.29 14.97
C VAL A 184 11.52 11.12 13.92
N ASP A 185 10.20 10.96 13.83
CA ASP A 185 9.32 11.81 13.02
C ASP A 185 8.89 13.10 13.76
N GLN A 186 8.09 13.93 13.10
CA GLN A 186 7.56 15.19 13.66
C GLN A 186 6.65 15.00 14.89
N THR A 187 6.14 13.79 15.13
CA THR A 187 5.34 13.43 16.31
C THR A 187 6.15 12.62 17.33
N ASN A 188 7.47 12.63 17.16
CA ASN A 188 8.48 11.91 17.92
C ASN A 188 8.37 10.37 17.85
N ASN A 189 7.64 9.75 16.92
CA ASN A 189 7.69 8.29 16.81
C ASN A 189 9.09 7.85 16.34
N ALA A 190 9.64 6.83 16.99
CA ALA A 190 10.96 6.30 16.67
C ALA A 190 10.89 5.21 15.60
N TYR A 191 11.79 5.30 14.62
CA TYR A 191 11.92 4.36 13.52
C TYR A 191 13.36 3.89 13.35
N CYS A 192 13.53 2.65 12.90
CA CYS A 192 14.83 2.11 12.51
C CYS A 192 14.95 2.11 10.99
N VAL A 193 15.89 2.90 10.47
CA VAL A 193 16.06 3.14 9.04
C VAL A 193 17.51 2.96 8.60
N MET A 194 17.71 2.65 7.33
CA MET A 194 19.04 2.58 6.73
C MET A 194 19.42 3.95 6.17
N CYS A 195 20.37 4.62 6.82
CA CYS A 195 20.88 5.91 6.33
C CYS A 195 21.73 5.71 5.06
N ASN A 196 21.45 6.50 4.03
CA ASN A 196 22.35 6.54 2.87
C ASN A 196 23.68 7.19 3.26
N ARG A 197 24.77 6.41 3.20
CA ARG A 197 26.12 6.88 3.55
C ARG A 197 26.89 7.44 2.36
N ILE A 198 26.50 7.06 1.14
CA ILE A 198 27.19 7.42 -0.10
C ILE A 198 26.41 8.54 -0.77
N CYS A 199 27.07 9.68 -0.94
CA CYS A 199 26.54 10.81 -1.67
C CYS A 199 27.40 11.08 -2.90
N PRO A 200 26.79 11.42 -4.05
CA PRO A 200 27.55 11.82 -5.22
C PRO A 200 28.33 13.10 -4.92
N GLU A 201 29.50 13.23 -5.55
CA GLU A 201 30.28 14.46 -5.50
C GLU A 201 29.53 15.63 -6.13
N GLN A 202 29.87 16.82 -5.64
CA GLN A 202 29.23 18.06 -6.05
C GLN A 202 29.55 18.39 -7.50
N ARG A 203 28.53 18.81 -8.26
CA ARG A 203 28.68 19.22 -9.67
C ARG A 203 28.52 20.72 -9.92
N SER A 204 27.88 21.45 -9.00
CA SER A 204 27.71 22.90 -9.11
C SER A 204 27.64 23.60 -7.75
N PRO A 205 28.10 24.86 -7.63
CA PRO A 205 27.99 25.66 -6.41
C PRO A 205 26.55 25.83 -5.90
N ASP A 206 25.55 25.82 -6.78
CA ASP A 206 24.14 26.07 -6.41
C ASP A 206 23.51 24.93 -5.59
N GLN A 207 24.22 23.81 -5.42
CA GLN A 207 23.78 22.67 -4.62
C GLN A 207 24.04 22.83 -3.12
N PHE A 208 24.90 23.79 -2.72
CA PHE A 208 25.18 24.02 -1.30
C PHE A 208 23.90 24.36 -0.53
N LEU A 209 23.82 23.91 0.72
CA LEU A 209 22.74 24.22 1.65
C LEU A 209 23.33 24.67 2.98
N CYS A 210 22.73 25.69 3.58
CA CYS A 210 22.96 26.00 4.97
C CYS A 210 21.94 25.25 5.82
N GLY A 211 22.39 24.42 6.77
CA GLY A 211 21.53 23.78 7.75
C GLY A 211 21.17 24.72 8.90
N ASN A 212 20.08 24.44 9.62
CA ASN A 212 19.72 25.21 10.82
C ASN A 212 20.73 25.07 11.97
N ASP A 213 21.52 24.00 11.93
CA ASP A 213 22.69 23.78 12.77
C ASP A 213 23.88 24.70 12.42
N GLY A 214 23.78 25.50 11.35
CA GLY A 214 24.82 26.42 10.90
C GLY A 214 25.95 25.73 10.13
N ILE A 215 25.74 24.47 9.73
CA ILE A 215 26.71 23.69 8.96
C ILE A 215 26.42 23.85 7.47
N ILE A 216 27.48 23.99 6.67
CA ILE A 216 27.41 24.00 5.21
C ILE A 216 27.38 22.56 4.71
N TYR A 217 26.32 22.20 4.00
CA TYR A 217 26.17 20.89 3.37
C TYR A 217 26.40 21.01 1.87
N ALA A 218 27.25 20.13 1.31
CA ALA A 218 27.60 20.14 -0.11
C ALA A 218 26.40 19.85 -1.04
N SER A 219 25.40 19.13 -0.54
CA SER A 219 24.14 18.88 -1.26
C SER A 219 23.03 18.44 -0.32
N ALA A 220 21.80 18.34 -0.84
CA ALA A 220 20.67 17.74 -0.12
C ALA A 220 20.94 16.31 0.37
N CYS A 221 21.74 15.51 -0.36
CA CYS A 221 22.13 14.18 0.09
C CYS A 221 22.96 14.26 1.38
N HIS A 222 23.94 15.16 1.43
CA HIS A 222 24.80 15.34 2.59
C HIS A 222 24.02 15.80 3.82
N LEU A 223 23.06 16.72 3.65
CA LEU A 223 22.18 17.17 4.73
C LEU A 223 21.27 16.05 5.22
N ARG A 224 20.67 15.25 4.31
CA ARG A 224 19.84 14.09 4.67
C ARG A 224 20.64 13.02 5.39
N ARG A 225 21.88 12.75 4.95
CA ARG A 225 22.79 11.82 5.62
C ARG A 225 23.06 12.27 7.05
N ALA A 226 23.43 13.53 7.25
CA ALA A 226 23.68 14.08 8.59
C ALA A 226 22.42 14.05 9.46
N THR A 227 21.26 14.42 8.91
CA THR A 227 19.96 14.36 9.59
C THR A 227 19.65 12.93 10.06
N CYS A 228 19.86 11.93 9.20
CA CYS A 228 19.62 10.53 9.52
C CYS A 228 20.57 10.02 10.60
N LEU A 229 21.87 10.33 10.49
CA LEU A 229 22.87 9.94 11.49
C LEU A 229 22.66 10.66 12.85
N LEU A 230 22.10 11.86 12.84
CA LEU A 230 21.74 12.60 14.05
C LEU A 230 20.48 12.03 14.74
N GLY A 231 19.63 11.33 13.99
CA GLY A 231 18.38 10.75 14.50
C GLY A 231 17.20 11.71 14.60
N ARG A 232 17.34 12.97 14.15
CA ARG A 232 16.27 13.98 14.16
C ARG A 232 16.47 15.03 13.08
N SER A 233 15.40 15.73 12.72
CA SER A 233 15.39 16.79 11.71
C SER A 233 16.37 17.92 12.05
N ILE A 234 17.32 18.19 11.15
CA ILE A 234 18.15 19.41 11.15
C ILE A 234 17.38 20.53 10.43
N GLY A 235 16.84 20.21 9.25
CA GLY A 235 16.16 21.16 8.38
C GLY A 235 17.11 22.10 7.64
N VAL A 236 16.64 22.64 6.52
CA VAL A 236 17.37 23.63 5.71
C VAL A 236 17.08 25.02 6.26
N ALA A 237 18.12 25.81 6.50
CA ALA A 237 18.00 27.24 6.80
C ALA A 237 17.73 28.01 5.51
N TYR A 238 18.63 27.91 4.54
CA TYR A 238 18.52 28.53 3.21
C TYR A 238 19.43 27.85 2.19
N GLN A 239 19.22 28.16 0.91
CA GLN A 239 20.08 27.67 -0.19
C GLN A 239 21.40 28.43 -0.23
N GLY A 240 22.47 27.76 -0.63
CA GLY A 240 23.83 28.30 -0.65
C GLY A 240 24.63 27.98 0.60
N LYS A 241 25.79 28.63 0.74
CA LYS A 241 26.68 28.48 1.90
C LYS A 241 26.16 29.31 3.07
N CYS A 242 26.35 28.81 4.29
CA CYS A 242 26.09 29.59 5.49
C CYS A 242 26.95 30.86 5.52
N ILE A 243 26.34 31.98 5.88
CA ILE A 243 26.98 33.28 6.11
C ILE A 243 26.89 33.67 7.59
N LYS A 244 27.81 34.51 8.04
CA LYS A 244 27.79 35.10 9.39
C LYS A 244 26.85 36.32 9.42
N ALA A 245 25.57 36.09 9.13
CA ALA A 245 24.53 37.10 9.15
C ALA A 245 24.35 37.67 10.57
N LYS A 246 24.05 38.96 10.67
CA LYS A 246 23.68 39.66 11.90
C LYS A 246 22.17 39.91 11.99
N SER A 247 21.50 39.97 10.84
CA SER A 247 20.05 40.12 10.72
C SER A 247 19.55 39.39 9.48
N CYS A 248 18.23 39.40 9.26
CA CYS A 248 17.64 38.89 8.03
C CYS A 248 17.97 39.70 6.78
N GLU A 249 18.51 40.93 6.91
CA GLU A 249 18.90 41.78 5.78
C GLU A 249 20.09 41.18 5.02
N ASP A 250 20.95 40.43 5.71
CA ASP A 250 22.10 39.75 5.13
C ASP A 250 21.69 38.49 4.34
N ILE A 251 20.49 37.95 4.56
CA ILE A 251 20.06 36.65 4.05
C ILE A 251 19.11 36.83 2.87
N GLN A 252 19.58 36.42 1.69
CA GLN A 252 18.79 36.44 0.46
C GLN A 252 17.99 35.15 0.31
N CYS A 253 16.67 35.22 0.51
CA CYS A 253 15.78 34.09 0.32
C CYS A 253 15.35 33.92 -1.14
N SER A 254 15.19 32.66 -1.58
CA SER A 254 14.60 32.34 -2.88
C SER A 254 13.16 32.87 -2.99
N VAL A 255 12.68 33.04 -4.23
CA VAL A 255 11.32 33.55 -4.53
C VAL A 255 10.25 32.83 -3.71
N GLY A 256 9.34 33.62 -3.10
CA GLY A 256 8.23 33.13 -2.29
C GLY A 256 8.58 32.75 -0.85
N LYS A 257 9.83 32.92 -0.41
CA LYS A 257 10.25 32.70 0.98
C LYS A 257 10.60 34.02 1.67
N LYS A 258 10.28 34.12 2.96
CA LYS A 258 10.71 35.22 3.83
C LYS A 258 11.73 34.72 4.85
N CYS A 259 12.65 35.58 5.23
CA CYS A 259 13.60 35.29 6.30
C CYS A 259 12.92 35.45 7.66
N LEU A 260 13.08 34.45 8.53
CA LEU A 260 12.68 34.45 9.93
C LEU A 260 13.93 34.39 10.80
N TRP A 261 14.09 35.36 11.70
CA TRP A 261 15.25 35.44 12.58
C TRP A 261 15.02 34.69 13.89
N ASP A 262 15.94 33.79 14.26
CA ASP A 262 16.01 33.18 15.58
C ASP A 262 17.03 33.94 16.45
N SER A 263 16.52 34.77 17.35
CA SER A 263 17.36 35.54 18.27
C SER A 263 18.14 34.67 19.26
N ARG A 264 17.64 33.47 19.60
CA ARG A 264 18.31 32.56 20.56
C ARG A 264 19.56 31.95 19.94
N MET A 265 19.48 31.61 18.65
CA MET A 265 20.60 31.03 17.90
C MET A 265 21.42 32.07 17.12
N SER A 266 20.94 33.32 17.04
CA SER A 266 21.50 34.39 16.20
C SER A 266 21.66 33.95 14.74
N ARG A 267 20.60 33.37 14.18
CA ARG A 267 20.58 32.81 12.81
C ARG A 267 19.23 33.05 12.15
N GLY A 268 19.24 33.24 10.83
CA GLY A 268 18.01 33.32 10.04
C GLY A 268 17.71 32.04 9.26
N ARG A 269 16.42 31.81 8.99
CA ARG A 269 15.89 30.72 8.14
C ARG A 269 14.93 31.28 7.11
N CYS A 270 15.06 30.86 5.85
CA CYS A 270 14.10 31.16 4.79
C CYS A 270 12.95 30.16 4.81
N SER A 271 11.76 30.63 5.17
CA SER A 271 10.54 29.82 5.27
C SER A 271 9.51 30.24 4.22
N LEU A 272 8.70 29.27 3.78
CA LEU A 272 7.48 29.59 3.04
C LEU A 272 6.46 30.16 4.02
N CYS A 273 5.84 31.27 3.66
CA CYS A 273 4.83 31.91 4.48
C CYS A 273 3.45 31.62 3.87
N GLU A 274 2.64 30.87 4.61
CA GLU A 274 1.23 30.68 4.28
C GLU A 274 0.48 31.98 4.57
N GLU A 275 -0.25 32.49 3.58
CA GLU A 275 -0.98 33.75 3.72
C GLU A 275 -2.38 33.57 4.31
N VAL A 276 -2.94 32.35 4.23
CA VAL A 276 -4.31 32.06 4.64
C VAL A 276 -4.33 30.86 5.58
N CYS A 277 -4.93 31.05 6.75
CA CYS A 277 -5.20 29.98 7.71
C CYS A 277 -6.70 29.66 7.73
N PRO A 278 -7.11 28.38 7.80
CA PRO A 278 -8.49 28.01 8.03
C PRO A 278 -8.98 28.48 9.41
N GLU A 279 -10.30 28.58 9.58
CA GLU A 279 -10.89 28.85 10.90
C GLU A 279 -10.44 27.78 11.90
N SER A 280 -9.89 28.25 13.03
CA SER A 280 -9.28 27.40 14.05
C SER A 280 -10.29 27.02 15.12
N ARG A 281 -10.17 25.79 15.64
CA ARG A 281 -10.95 25.33 16.79
C ARG A 281 -10.18 25.59 18.10
N MET A 282 -10.91 25.70 19.22
CA MET A 282 -10.29 25.97 20.53
C MET A 282 -9.28 24.90 20.97
N ASP A 283 -9.43 23.65 20.54
CA ASP A 283 -8.54 22.53 20.84
C ASP A 283 -7.24 22.52 20.02
N GLU A 284 -7.13 23.40 19.02
CA GLU A 284 -5.95 23.54 18.16
C GLU A 284 -4.96 24.61 18.66
N ALA A 285 -5.28 25.29 19.77
CA ALA A 285 -4.45 26.34 20.33
C ALA A 285 -3.05 25.82 20.69
N VAL A 286 -2.04 26.68 20.54
CA VAL A 286 -0.64 26.36 20.84
C VAL A 286 0.03 27.47 21.63
N CYS A 287 0.92 27.09 22.55
CA CYS A 287 1.84 28.02 23.19
C CYS A 287 3.13 28.07 22.38
N ALA A 288 3.51 29.25 21.92
CA ALA A 288 4.72 29.44 21.11
C ALA A 288 5.96 29.76 21.95
N SER A 289 7.12 29.83 21.29
CA SER A 289 8.42 30.08 21.90
C SER A 289 8.59 31.47 22.53
N ASP A 290 7.73 32.43 22.17
CA ASP A 290 7.63 33.76 22.77
C ASP A 290 6.73 33.78 24.03
N ASN A 291 6.19 32.62 24.42
CA ASN A 291 5.21 32.44 25.48
C ASN A 291 3.86 33.13 25.20
N THR A 292 3.52 33.34 23.93
CA THR A 292 2.20 33.79 23.50
C THR A 292 1.34 32.59 23.09
N THR A 293 0.06 32.61 23.46
CA THR A 293 -0.92 31.62 23.00
C THR A 293 -1.47 32.03 21.65
N TYR A 294 -1.36 31.14 20.66
CA TYR A 294 -1.93 31.33 19.33
C TYR A 294 -3.14 30.40 19.13
N PRO A 295 -4.19 30.84 18.39
CA PRO A 295 -5.36 30.02 18.11
C PRO A 295 -5.07 28.71 17.38
N SER A 296 -4.01 28.68 16.56
CA SER A 296 -3.51 27.47 15.92
C SER A 296 -2.03 27.61 15.53
N GLU A 297 -1.38 26.49 15.22
CA GLU A 297 -0.01 26.49 14.68
C GLU A 297 0.10 27.27 13.36
N CYS A 298 -0.97 27.31 12.55
CA CYS A 298 -1.00 28.12 11.32
C CYS A 298 -0.93 29.61 11.64
N VAL A 299 -1.78 30.11 12.54
CA VAL A 299 -1.80 31.53 12.92
C VAL A 299 -0.48 31.94 13.58
N MET A 300 0.14 31.04 14.35
CA MET A 300 1.49 31.24 14.88
C MET A 300 2.52 31.44 13.75
N LYS A 301 2.54 30.56 12.74
CA LYS A 301 3.45 30.66 11.59
C LYS A 301 3.19 31.91 10.73
N GLN A 302 1.92 32.26 10.51
CA GLN A 302 1.55 33.49 9.82
C GLN A 302 2.08 34.72 10.56
N THR A 303 1.94 34.74 11.89
CA THR A 303 2.47 35.82 12.74
C THR A 303 3.98 35.90 12.69
N ALA A 304 4.67 34.75 12.82
CA ALA A 304 6.13 34.64 12.67
C ALA A 304 6.60 35.28 11.34
N CYS A 305 5.89 34.96 10.26
CA CYS A 305 6.14 35.51 8.92
C CYS A 305 5.90 37.02 8.80
N SER A 306 4.86 37.56 9.45
CA SER A 306 4.60 39.00 9.46
C SER A 306 5.64 39.79 10.25
N LEU A 307 6.16 39.20 11.33
CA LEU A 307 7.16 39.83 12.20
C LEU A 307 8.60 39.61 11.72
N GLY A 308 8.86 38.62 10.85
CA GLY A 308 10.21 38.24 10.46
C GLY A 308 11.00 37.56 11.59
N THR A 309 10.31 36.97 12.57
CA THR A 309 10.91 36.29 13.72
C THR A 309 10.51 34.81 13.73
N LEU A 310 11.42 33.92 14.13
CA LEU A 310 11.12 32.49 14.21
C LEU A 310 10.30 32.20 15.47
N LEU A 311 9.11 31.62 15.28
CA LEU A 311 8.28 31.06 16.35
C LEU A 311 8.15 29.55 16.20
N GLU A 312 8.34 28.82 17.29
CA GLU A 312 8.17 27.38 17.35
C GLU A 312 7.16 27.00 18.44
N VAL A 313 6.42 25.92 18.23
CA VAL A 313 5.49 25.39 19.23
C VAL A 313 6.28 24.88 20.44
N LYS A 314 5.99 25.43 21.62
CA LYS A 314 6.53 24.98 22.91
C LYS A 314 5.73 23.80 23.45
N HIS A 315 4.40 23.90 23.42
CA HIS A 315 3.46 22.81 23.70
C HIS A 315 2.07 23.12 23.13
N SER A 316 1.24 22.09 23.03
CA SER A 316 -0.19 22.24 22.70
C SER A 316 -0.95 22.89 23.87
N GLY A 317 -2.04 23.60 23.55
CA GLY A 317 -2.87 24.34 24.51
C GLY A 317 -2.38 25.77 24.78
N SER A 318 -3.06 26.43 25.72
CA SER A 318 -2.71 27.77 26.20
C SER A 318 -1.39 27.76 26.97
N CYS A 319 -0.66 28.88 26.98
CA CYS A 319 0.56 29.07 27.77
C CYS A 319 0.31 29.17 29.29
N ASN A 320 -0.93 29.42 29.70
CA ASN A 320 -1.33 29.59 31.10
C ASN A 320 -1.46 28.27 31.86
#